data_AF-A0A9D0BWI9-F1
#
_entry.id   AF-A0A9D0BWI9-F1
#
_cell.length_a   1.000
_cell.length_b   1.000
_cell.length_c   1.000
_cell.angle_alpha   90.00
_cell.angle_beta   90.00
_cell.angle_gamma   90.00
#
_symmetry.space_group_name_H-M   'P 1'
#
loop_
_entity.id
_entity.type
_entity.pdbx_description
1 polymer ?
#
loop_
_entity_poly.entity_id
_entity_poly.type
_entity_poly.pdbx_seq_one_letter_code
_entity_poly.pdbx_strand_id
1 'polypeptide(L)' 'MKMFTVKLPEFLESRLAALARERKTSKSKVAREALMDYISRDRNRSTGSFLELAGDLVGSVEGPQDLSVNKSYMRGYGK' A
#
# COMPACT_ATOMS: atom_id res chain seq x y z
N MET A 1 11.02 -7.87 18.59
CA MET A 1 10.25 -6.60 18.59
C MET A 1 11.02 -5.55 19.36
N LYS A 2 10.94 -4.28 18.95
CA LYS A 2 11.49 -3.15 19.72
C LYS A 2 10.36 -2.41 20.42
N MET A 3 10.62 -1.85 21.60
CA MET A 3 9.64 -1.09 22.37
C MET A 3 9.86 0.40 22.16
N PHE A 4 8.77 1.16 22.10
CA PHE A 4 8.78 2.61 22.10
C PHE A 4 7.60 3.08 22.95
N THR A 5 7.74 4.24 23.57
CA THR A 5 6.71 4.83 24.43
C THR A 5 6.17 6.08 23.75
N VAL A 6 4.84 6.20 23.67
CA VAL A 6 4.16 7.37 23.08
C VAL A 6 3.13 7.87 24.07
N LYS A 7 3.04 9.20 24.22
CA LYS A 7 1.95 9.84 24.95
C LYS A 7 0.69 9.78 24.12
N LEU A 8 -0.35 9.13 24.62
CA LEU A 8 -1.66 9.08 23.98
C LEU A 8 -2.63 10.04 24.68
N PRO A 9 -3.40 10.83 23.92
CA PRO A 9 -4.56 11.52 24.46
C PRO A 9 -5.57 10.53 25.07
N GLU A 10 -6.26 10.92 26.14
CA GLU A 10 -7.21 10.05 26.86
C GLU A 10 -8.31 9.47 25.96
N PHE A 11 -8.85 10.28 25.05
CA PHE A 11 -9.87 9.83 24.11
C PHE A 11 -9.37 8.69 23.20
N LEU A 12 -8.08 8.71 22.83
CA LEU A 12 -7.49 7.73 21.94
C LEU A 12 -7.22 6.42 22.70
N GLU A 13 -6.79 6.52 23.96
CA GLU A 13 -6.65 5.37 24.85
C GLU A 13 -7.99 4.64 25.02
N SER A 14 -9.05 5.39 25.31
CA SER A 14 -10.40 4.85 25.48
C SER A 14 -10.90 4.13 24.22
N ARG A 15 -10.69 4.73 23.04
CA ARG A 15 -11.05 4.10 21.76
C ARG A 15 -10.22 2.85 21.48
N LEU A 16 -8.92 2.89 21.77
CA LEU A 16 -8.03 1.74 21.58
C LEU A 16 -8.41 0.57 22.49
N ALA A 17 -8.77 0.85 23.74
CA ALA A 17 -9.25 -0.14 24.70
C ALA A 17 -10.58 -0.77 24.25
N ALA A 18 -11.53 0.04 23.76
CA ALA A 18 -12.79 -0.45 23.23
C ALA A 18 -12.60 -1.39 22.03
N LEU A 19 -11.77 -0.99 21.06
CA LEU A 19 -11.45 -1.81 19.88
C LEU A 19 -10.74 -3.11 20.24
N ALA A 20 -9.81 -3.06 21.20
CA ALA A 20 -9.12 -4.25 21.68
C ALA A 20 -10.10 -5.25 22.31
N ARG A 21 -11.07 -4.75 23.11
CA ARG A 21 -12.11 -5.57 23.73
C ARG A 21 -13.04 -6.19 22.69
N GLU A 22 -13.52 -5.40 21.75
CA GLU A 22 -14.40 -5.85 20.66
C GLU A 22 -13.74 -6.97 19.83
N ARG A 23 -12.46 -6.78 19.48
CA ARG A 23 -11.68 -7.74 18.69
C ARG A 23 -11.07 -8.88 19.51
N LYS A 24 -11.37 -8.97 20.82
CA LYS A 24 -10.79 -9.94 21.77
C LYS A 24 -9.26 -10.03 21.66
N THR A 25 -8.61 -8.87 21.57
CA THR A 25 -7.17 -8.77 21.35
C THR A 25 -6.52 -7.74 22.28
N SER A 26 -5.20 -7.55 22.19
CA SER A 26 -4.47 -6.60 23.03
C SER A 26 -4.39 -5.21 22.40
N LYS A 27 -4.34 -4.17 23.24
CA LYS A 27 -4.10 -2.77 22.80
C LYS A 27 -2.86 -2.66 21.91
N SER A 28 -1.79 -3.36 22.27
CA SER A 28 -0.53 -3.38 21.50
C SER A 28 -0.67 -4.08 20.15
N LYS A 29 -1.59 -5.04 19.98
CA LYS A 29 -1.85 -5.65 18.66
C LYS A 29 -2.61 -4.68 17.76
N VAL A 30 -3.68 -4.05 18.27
CA VAL A 30 -4.43 -3.03 17.52
C VAL A 30 -3.53 -1.86 17.12
N ALA A 31 -2.71 -1.36 18.04
CA ALA A 31 -1.77 -0.27 17.75
C ALA A 31 -0.74 -0.64 16.69
N ARG A 32 -0.21 -1.87 16.71
CA ARG A 32 0.73 -2.35 15.69
C ARG A 32 0.07 -2.48 14.33
N GLU A 33 -1.12 -3.05 14.25
CA GLU A 33 -1.89 -3.17 12.99
C GLU A 33 -2.16 -1.78 12.40
N ALA A 34 -2.63 -0.83 13.21
CA ALA A 34 -2.87 0.53 12.76
C ALA A 34 -1.60 1.22 12.23
N LEU A 35 -0.44 1.01 12.87
CA LEU A 35 0.84 1.55 12.40
C LEU A 35 1.30 0.88 11.11
N MET A 36 1.16 -0.43 10.99
CA MET A 36 1.47 -1.17 9.77
C MET A 36 0.61 -0.68 8.60
N ASP A 37 -0.69 -0.53 8.82
CA ASP A 37 -1.63 -0.01 7.82
C ASP A 37 -1.30 1.43 7.42
N TYR A 38 -0.98 2.29 8.37
CA TYR A 38 -0.62 3.69 8.10
C TYR A 38 0.64 3.79 7.24
N ILE A 39 1.70 3.06 7.59
CA ILE A 39 2.97 3.03 6.82
C ILE A 39 2.76 2.42 5.44
N SER A 40 1.92 1.39 5.33
CA SER A 40 1.64 0.72 4.06
C SER A 40 0.82 1.59 3.11
N ARG A 41 -0.12 2.39 3.65
CA ARG A 41 -0.87 3.39 2.88
C ARG A 41 0.04 4.49 2.34
N ASP A 42 1.06 4.89 3.11
CA ASP A 42 2.04 5.89 2.66
C ASP A 42 2.91 5.34 1.51
N ARG A 43 3.27 4.05 1.54
CA ARG A 43 3.93 3.39 0.40
C ARG A 43 3.05 3.31 -0.86
N ASN A 44 1.74 3.13 -0.68
CA ASN A 44 0.78 3.06 -1.80
C ASN A 44 0.46 4.44 -2.38
N ARG A 45 0.82 5.51 -1.68
CA ARG A 45 0.89 6.86 -2.22
C ARG A 45 2.26 7.00 -2.84
N SER A 46 2.43 6.34 -3.97
CA SER A 46 3.66 6.17 -4.74
C SER A 46 4.37 7.52 -4.96
N THR A 47 5.19 7.94 -4.01
CA THR A 47 6.09 9.09 -4.16
C THR A 47 7.30 8.60 -4.93
N GLY A 48 7.26 8.81 -6.24
CA GLY A 48 8.34 8.41 -7.14
C GLY A 48 8.12 9.00 -8.53
N SER A 49 9.19 9.08 -9.32
CA SER A 49 9.07 9.37 -10.74
C SER A 49 8.24 8.30 -11.45
N PHE A 50 7.65 8.61 -12.61
CA PHE A 50 6.91 7.63 -13.42
C PHE A 50 7.69 6.32 -13.62
N LEU A 51 9.00 6.40 -13.78
CA LEU A 51 9.89 5.24 -13.93
C LEU A 51 9.90 4.34 -12.68
N GLU A 52 9.99 4.92 -11.49
CA GLU A 52 10.01 4.16 -10.23
C GLU A 52 8.69 3.41 -10.01
N LEU A 53 7.59 3.95 -10.52
CA LEU A 53 6.27 3.35 -10.41
C LEU A 53 6.00 2.28 -11.46
N ALA A 54 6.72 2.30 -12.59
CA ALA A 54 6.58 1.33 -13.67
C ALA A 54 7.55 0.16 -13.58
N GLY A 55 8.34 0.05 -12.50
CA GLY A 55 9.37 -0.98 -12.35
C GLY A 55 8.82 -2.41 -12.33
N ASP A 56 7.63 -2.60 -11.80
CA ASP A 56 6.90 -3.88 -11.79
C ASP A 56 6.32 -4.27 -13.16
N LEU A 57 6.18 -3.31 -14.07
CA LEU A 57 5.69 -3.54 -15.43
C LEU A 57 6.79 -4.09 -16.37
N VAL A 58 8.06 -3.92 -16.02
CA VAL A 58 9.18 -4.40 -16.84
C VAL A 58 9.13 -5.93 -16.93
N GLY A 59 8.94 -6.46 -18.15
CA GLY A 59 8.83 -7.89 -18.39
C GLY A 59 7.47 -8.51 -18.03
N SER A 60 6.47 -7.71 -17.63
CA SER A 60 5.11 -8.18 -17.37
C SER A 60 4.34 -8.60 -18.63
N VAL A 61 4.85 -8.24 -19.80
CA VAL A 61 4.24 -8.51 -21.11
C VAL A 61 5.31 -9.05 -22.05
N GLU A 62 4.97 -10.12 -22.78
CA GLU A 62 5.76 -10.64 -23.88
C GLU A 62 5.26 -10.06 -25.21
N GLY A 63 6.19 -9.69 -26.10
CA GLY A 63 5.82 -9.21 -27.42
C GLY A 63 6.99 -8.84 -28.33
N PRO A 64 6.69 -8.46 -29.58
CA PRO A 64 7.68 -7.98 -30.53
C PRO A 64 8.46 -6.77 -30.01
N GLN A 65 9.72 -6.63 -30.43
CA GLN A 65 10.59 -5.54 -30.00
C GLN A 65 10.05 -4.14 -30.35
N ASP A 66 9.20 -4.05 -31.38
CA ASP A 66 8.59 -2.83 -31.89
C ASP A 66 7.15 -2.63 -31.41
N LEU A 67 6.68 -3.42 -30.44
CA LEU A 67 5.29 -3.36 -29.95
C LEU A 67 4.88 -1.95 -29.48
N SER A 68 5.81 -1.17 -28.91
CA SER A 68 5.55 0.19 -28.42
C SER A 68 5.47 1.27 -29.51
N VAL A 69 5.91 0.97 -30.75
CA VAL A 69 6.03 1.96 -31.84
C VAL A 69 5.26 1.58 -33.10
N ASN A 70 5.04 0.29 -33.33
CA ASN A 70 4.43 -0.22 -34.54
C ASN A 70 2.90 -0.16 -34.48
N LYS A 71 2.33 0.91 -35.04
CA LYS A 71 0.88 1.16 -35.10
C LYS A 71 0.10 0.07 -35.85
N SER A 72 0.76 -0.77 -36.65
CA SER A 72 0.09 -1.84 -37.41
C SER A 72 -0.59 -2.87 -36.51
N TYR A 73 -0.07 -3.07 -35.28
CA TYR A 73 -0.66 -3.96 -34.28
C TYR A 73 -1.98 -3.45 -33.70
N MET A 74 -2.31 -2.17 -33.85
CA MET A 74 -3.58 -1.59 -33.39
C MET A 74 -4.72 -1.67 -34.43
N ARG A 75 -4.48 -2.28 -35.60
CA ARG A 75 -5.52 -2.39 -36.64
C ARG A 75 -6.70 -3.21 -36.12
N GLY A 76 -7.89 -2.63 -36.18
CA GLY A 76 -9.13 -3.29 -35.73
C GLY A 76 -9.42 -3.14 -34.24
N TYR A 77 -8.57 -2.45 -33.48
CA TYR A 77 -8.83 -2.14 -32.07
C TYR A 77 -10.07 -1.21 -31.94
N GLY A 78 -11.06 -1.63 -31.15
CA GLY A 78 -12.26 -0.85 -30.87
C GLY A 78 -13.36 -0.89 -31.94
N LYS A 79 -13.30 -1.83 -32.89
CA LYS A 79 -14.38 -2.09 -33.86
C LYS A 79 -15.21 -3.30 -33.47
#